data_AF-A0A8T0SMS9-F1
#
_entry.id   AF-A0A8T0SMS9-F1
#
_cell.length_a   1.000
_cell.length_b   1.000
_cell.length_c   1.000
_cell.angle_alpha   90.00
_cell.angle_beta   90.00
_cell.angle_gamma   90.00
#
_symmetry.space_group_name_H-M   'P 1'
#
loop_
_entity.id
_entity.type
_entity.pdbx_description
1 polymer ?
#
loop_
_entity_poly.entity_id
_entity_poly.type
_entity_poly.pdbx_seq_one_letter_code
_entity_poly.pdbx_strand_id
1 'polypeptide(L)'
;MAPSAIPDRMSLTAAATREIVFDVEGYTATKRMAGGRGHFQSDKFAVGGYEWAVRYCPERGGVYVSVTLVLLSELVKDDGDAGPQEEVGVRFACALQDRHGELSSERWRSESYVFSFCGQEKGFWKYATLDVLEDPDFIVGDCFTLVCTVSVLRKPILRA
;
A
#
# COMPACT_ATOMS: atom_id res chain seq x y z
N MET A 1 25.51 43.69 -8.89
CA MET A 1 24.65 42.56 -9.28
C MET A 1 24.44 41.72 -8.02
N ALA A 2 23.29 41.83 -7.37
CA ALA A 2 23.02 41.13 -6.11
C ALA A 2 22.61 39.67 -6.41
N PRO A 3 23.05 38.68 -5.62
CA PRO A 3 22.60 37.31 -5.80
C PRO A 3 21.11 37.22 -5.42
N SER A 4 20.31 36.70 -6.34
CA SER A 4 18.91 36.35 -6.09
C SER A 4 18.88 35.23 -5.05
N ALA A 5 18.36 35.53 -3.85
CA ALA A 5 18.11 34.53 -2.83
C ALA A 5 16.99 33.61 -3.32
N ILE A 6 17.32 32.37 -3.65
CA ILE A 6 16.33 31.33 -3.90
C ILE A 6 15.58 31.14 -2.58
N PRO A 7 14.25 31.31 -2.53
CA PRO A 7 13.51 31.06 -1.30
C PRO A 7 13.69 29.59 -0.91
N ASP A 8 14.10 29.37 0.34
CA ASP A 8 14.32 28.05 0.90
C ASP A 8 12.99 27.27 0.87
N ARG A 9 12.81 26.36 -0.10
CA ARG A 9 11.60 25.55 -0.23
C ARG A 9 11.67 24.40 0.77
N MET A 10 10.90 24.51 1.85
CA MET A 10 10.74 23.40 2.79
C MET A 10 9.96 22.25 2.15
N SER A 11 10.50 21.03 2.21
CA SER A 11 9.79 19.83 1.78
C SER A 11 8.82 19.37 2.86
N LEU A 12 7.55 19.74 2.71
CA LEU A 12 6.44 19.28 3.56
C LEU A 12 6.09 17.80 3.35
N THR A 13 6.72 17.13 2.39
CA THR A 13 6.42 15.75 1.98
C THR A 13 7.55 14.78 2.26
N ALA A 14 8.51 15.16 3.12
CA ALA A 14 9.57 14.25 3.54
C ALA A 14 8.96 12.92 4.03
N ALA A 15 9.32 11.82 3.39
CA ALA A 15 8.74 10.52 3.64
C ALA A 15 9.83 9.47 3.85
N ALA A 16 9.53 8.47 4.68
CA ALA A 16 10.25 7.20 4.64
C ALA A 16 9.56 6.30 3.62
N THR A 17 10.31 5.81 2.63
CA THR A 17 9.76 5.02 1.53
C THR A 17 10.37 3.63 1.53
N ARG A 18 9.54 2.62 1.27
CA ARG A 18 9.96 1.24 1.07
C ARG A 18 9.18 0.63 -0.08
N GLU A 19 9.88 -0.08 -0.95
CA GLU A 19 9.28 -0.96 -1.96
C GLU A 19 9.16 -2.37 -1.40
N ILE A 20 8.05 -3.04 -1.72
CA ILE A 20 7.66 -4.36 -1.28
C ILE A 20 7.28 -5.16 -2.52
N VAL A 21 7.99 -6.25 -2.75
CA VAL A 21 7.61 -7.26 -3.73
C VAL A 21 6.77 -8.30 -2.99
N PHE A 22 5.53 -8.49 -3.45
CA PHE A 22 4.62 -9.49 -2.92
C PHE A 22 4.32 -10.50 -4.02
N ASP A 23 5.07 -11.60 -3.98
CA ASP A 23 4.88 -12.76 -4.85
C ASP A 23 3.75 -13.62 -4.29
N VAL A 24 2.70 -13.80 -5.09
CA VAL A 24 1.57 -14.66 -4.76
C VAL A 24 1.70 -15.94 -5.56
N GLU A 25 2.06 -17.02 -4.87
CA GLU A 25 2.10 -18.36 -5.44
C GLU A 25 0.80 -19.12 -5.13
N GLY A 26 0.32 -19.90 -6.10
CA GLY A 26 -0.88 -20.72 -5.92
C GLY A 26 -2.18 -19.91 -5.99
N TYR A 27 -2.26 -18.92 -6.89
CA TYR A 27 -3.43 -18.04 -7.06
C TYR A 27 -4.76 -18.80 -7.17
N THR A 28 -4.77 -19.92 -7.89
CA THR A 28 -5.96 -20.75 -8.06
C THR A 28 -6.42 -21.33 -6.71
N ALA A 29 -5.49 -21.75 -5.86
CA ALA A 29 -5.80 -22.32 -4.55
C ALA A 29 -6.29 -21.23 -3.58
N THR A 30 -5.58 -20.11 -3.50
CA THR A 30 -5.92 -18.98 -2.65
C THR A 30 -7.28 -18.36 -3.01
N LYS A 31 -7.64 -18.27 -4.30
CA LYS A 31 -8.97 -17.85 -4.75
C LYS A 31 -10.07 -18.77 -4.22
N ARG A 32 -9.88 -20.09 -4.31
CA ARG A 32 -10.83 -21.07 -3.74
C ARG A 32 -10.93 -20.97 -2.22
N MET A 33 -9.79 -20.83 -1.54
CA MET A 33 -9.74 -20.76 -0.07
C MET A 33 -10.36 -19.48 0.49
N ALA A 34 -10.22 -18.35 -0.22
CA ALA A 34 -10.80 -17.08 0.22
C ALA A 34 -12.34 -17.08 0.16
N GLY A 35 -12.96 -17.89 -0.69
CA GLY A 35 -14.42 -17.98 -0.81
C GLY A 35 -15.11 -16.62 -1.00
N GLY A 36 -14.47 -15.70 -1.74
CA GLY A 36 -14.96 -14.35 -2.01
C GLY A 36 -14.92 -13.36 -0.83
N ARG A 37 -14.38 -13.75 0.33
CA ARG A 37 -14.32 -12.90 1.55
C ARG A 37 -12.98 -12.89 2.28
N GLY A 38 -12.10 -13.85 1.99
CA GLY A 38 -10.78 -13.96 2.59
C GLY A 38 -9.74 -13.03 1.96
N HIS A 39 -8.65 -12.84 2.69
CA HIS A 39 -7.45 -12.14 2.24
C HIS A 39 -6.21 -12.93 2.64
N PHE A 40 -5.11 -12.68 1.94
CA PHE A 40 -3.78 -13.15 2.28
C PHE A 40 -2.86 -11.94 2.42
N GLN A 41 -1.81 -12.04 3.22
CA GLN A 41 -0.93 -10.90 3.48
C GLN A 41 0.53 -11.25 3.24
N SER A 42 1.31 -10.23 2.90
CA SER A 42 2.77 -10.27 2.84
C SER A 42 3.37 -10.51 4.23
N ASP A 43 4.68 -10.74 4.25
CA ASP A 43 5.46 -10.54 5.46
C ASP A 43 5.31 -9.11 5.99
N LYS A 44 5.50 -9.00 7.30
CA LYS A 44 5.48 -7.72 8.01
C LYS A 44 6.72 -6.91 7.65
N PHE A 45 6.56 -5.62 7.47
CA PHE A 45 7.67 -4.71 7.18
C PHE A 45 7.54 -3.39 7.92
N ALA A 46 8.70 -2.82 8.29
CA ALA A 46 8.78 -1.51 8.93
C ALA A 46 9.06 -0.40 7.91
N VAL A 47 8.33 0.70 8.01
CA VAL A 47 8.61 1.97 7.32
C VAL A 47 8.01 3.14 8.10
N GLY A 48 8.75 4.24 8.21
CA GLY A 48 8.29 5.45 8.90
C GLY A 48 8.08 5.31 10.40
N GLY A 49 8.64 4.28 11.04
CA GLY A 49 8.45 3.99 12.46
C GLY A 49 7.25 3.09 12.79
N TYR A 50 6.53 2.61 11.77
CA TYR A 50 5.37 1.74 11.93
C TYR A 50 5.59 0.41 11.19
N GLU A 51 4.94 -0.65 11.67
CA GLU A 51 4.86 -1.97 11.06
C GLU A 51 3.60 -2.05 10.17
N TRP A 52 3.77 -2.65 8.99
CA TRP A 52 2.74 -2.75 7.97
C TRP A 52 2.75 -4.15 7.35
N ALA A 53 1.66 -4.48 6.66
CA ALA A 53 1.62 -5.56 5.67
C ALA A 53 0.77 -5.16 4.47
N VAL A 54 1.11 -5.70 3.29
CA VAL A 54 0.23 -5.62 2.12
C VAL A 54 -0.72 -6.82 2.17
N ARG A 55 -1.99 -6.60 1.93
CA ARG A 55 -3.03 -7.62 1.82
C ARG A 55 -3.53 -7.71 0.39
N TYR A 56 -3.83 -8.93 -0.04
CA TYR A 56 -4.50 -9.18 -1.29
C TYR A 56 -5.75 -10.02 -1.05
N CYS A 57 -6.86 -9.62 -1.68
CA CYS A 57 -8.10 -10.40 -1.72
C CYS A 57 -8.27 -10.91 -3.16
N PRO A 58 -8.21 -12.25 -3.40
CA PRO A 58 -8.28 -12.78 -4.76
C PRO A 58 -9.63 -12.55 -5.41
N GLU A 59 -10.71 -12.43 -4.63
CA GLU A 59 -12.03 -12.15 -5.16
C GLU A 59 -12.84 -11.33 -4.16
N ARG A 60 -13.17 -10.11 -4.55
CA ARG A 60 -14.04 -9.20 -3.81
C ARG A 60 -15.22 -8.82 -4.69
N GLY A 61 -16.42 -9.07 -4.17
CA GLY A 61 -17.67 -8.82 -4.91
C GLY A 61 -17.79 -9.65 -6.20
N GLY A 62 -17.07 -10.78 -6.30
CA GLY A 62 -17.12 -11.72 -7.42
C GLY A 62 -16.38 -11.31 -8.68
N VAL A 63 -15.77 -10.12 -8.73
CA VAL A 63 -15.19 -9.59 -9.99
C VAL A 63 -13.86 -8.86 -9.83
N TYR A 64 -13.47 -8.45 -8.62
CA TYR A 64 -12.26 -7.67 -8.41
C TYR A 64 -11.24 -8.39 -7.54
N VAL A 65 -9.97 -8.24 -7.89
CA VAL A 65 -8.86 -8.42 -6.96
C VAL A 65 -8.66 -7.11 -6.20
N SER A 66 -8.46 -7.22 -4.89
CA SER A 66 -8.15 -6.06 -4.02
C SER A 66 -6.71 -6.13 -3.55
N VAL A 67 -6.07 -4.97 -3.43
CA VAL A 67 -4.73 -4.83 -2.86
C VAL A 67 -4.76 -3.68 -1.86
N THR A 68 -4.47 -3.98 -0.60
CA THR A 68 -4.62 -3.03 0.51
C THR A 68 -3.38 -3.04 1.40
N LEU A 69 -3.22 -1.96 2.16
CA LEU A 69 -2.20 -1.80 3.18
C LEU A 69 -2.89 -1.84 4.55
N VAL A 70 -2.34 -2.62 5.47
CA VAL A 70 -2.79 -2.67 6.87
C VAL A 70 -1.72 -2.12 7.79
N LEU A 71 -2.12 -1.25 8.71
CA LEU A 71 -1.28 -0.79 9.81
C LEU A 71 -1.27 -1.84 10.92
N LEU A 72 -0.10 -2.29 11.36
CA LEU A 72 0.06 -3.33 12.39
C LEU A 72 0.60 -2.78 13.71
N SER A 73 1.09 -1.55 13.72
CA SER A 73 1.49 -0.86 14.95
C SER A 73 0.30 -0.23 15.66
N GLU A 74 0.32 -0.30 16.99
CA GLU A 74 -0.53 0.54 17.84
C GLU A 74 -0.14 2.01 17.66
N LEU A 75 -1.15 2.86 17.61
CA LEU A 75 -0.97 4.31 17.61
C LEU A 75 -1.27 4.83 19.01
N VAL A 76 -0.44 5.75 19.49
CA VAL A 76 -0.59 6.27 20.84
C VAL A 76 -1.84 7.14 20.88
N LYS A 77 -2.73 6.82 21.83
CA LYS A 77 -3.81 7.72 22.25
C LYS A 77 -3.26 8.56 23.38
N ASP A 78 -3.41 9.88 23.29
CA ASP A 78 -3.12 10.75 24.42
C ASP A 78 -4.19 10.48 25.49
N ASP A 79 -3.80 9.98 26.66
CA ASP A 79 -4.71 9.51 27.72
C ASP A 79 -5.48 10.66 28.43
N GLY A 80 -5.35 11.89 27.92
CA GLY A 80 -6.09 13.08 28.36
C GLY A 80 -7.31 13.33 27.48
N ASP A 81 -8.48 13.43 28.12
CA ASP A 81 -9.77 13.79 27.52
C ASP A 81 -9.61 14.85 26.41
N ALA A 82 -9.90 14.45 25.16
CA ALA A 82 -9.87 15.24 23.92
C ALA A 82 -8.52 15.57 23.24
N GLY A 83 -7.40 14.89 23.55
CA GLY A 83 -6.17 14.99 22.75
C GLY A 83 -6.31 14.42 21.31
N PRO A 84 -5.63 14.97 20.29
CA PRO A 84 -5.70 14.44 18.92
C PRO A 84 -5.04 13.06 18.84
N GLN A 85 -5.83 12.07 18.41
CA GLN A 85 -5.35 10.71 18.12
C GLN A 85 -4.20 10.77 17.11
N GLU A 86 -3.12 10.01 17.35
CA GLU A 86 -2.04 9.93 16.37
C GLU A 86 -2.58 9.42 15.03
N GLU A 87 -2.27 10.17 13.97
CA GLU A 87 -2.58 9.80 12.59
C GLU A 87 -1.31 9.68 11.76
N VAL A 88 -1.33 8.74 10.83
CA VAL A 88 -0.20 8.42 9.96
C VAL A 88 -0.61 8.62 8.51
N GLY A 89 -0.04 9.65 7.88
CA GLY A 89 -0.22 9.89 6.45
C GLY A 89 0.68 8.98 5.61
N VAL A 90 0.11 8.29 4.65
CA VAL A 90 0.80 7.32 3.80
C VAL A 90 0.43 7.53 2.34
N ARG A 91 1.40 7.53 1.43
CA ARG A 91 1.17 7.27 0.02
C ARG A 91 1.42 5.80 -0.25
N PHE A 92 0.41 5.11 -0.78
CA PHE A 92 0.48 3.72 -1.15
C PHE A 92 0.32 3.61 -2.66
N ALA A 93 1.27 2.95 -3.30
CA ALA A 93 1.24 2.67 -4.72
C ALA A 93 1.49 1.18 -4.98
N CYS A 94 0.88 0.61 -6.00
CA CYS A 94 1.13 -0.76 -6.44
C CYS A 94 1.06 -0.86 -7.97
N ALA A 95 1.86 -1.77 -8.53
CA ALA A 95 1.81 -2.19 -9.93
C ALA A 95 1.87 -3.72 -10.01
N LEU A 96 1.28 -4.26 -11.08
CA LEU A 96 1.50 -5.66 -11.47
C LEU A 96 2.78 -5.75 -12.29
N GLN A 97 3.56 -6.78 -12.02
CA GLN A 97 4.69 -7.14 -12.85
C GLN A 97 4.22 -8.08 -13.96
N ASP A 98 4.65 -7.82 -15.19
CA ASP A 98 4.38 -8.71 -16.32
C ASP A 98 5.34 -9.90 -16.35
N ARG A 99 5.12 -10.81 -17.31
CA ARG A 99 5.93 -12.03 -17.52
C ARG A 99 7.39 -11.75 -17.87
N HIS A 100 7.74 -10.53 -18.30
CA HIS A 100 9.11 -10.13 -18.61
C HIS A 100 9.81 -9.48 -17.41
N GLY A 101 9.10 -9.30 -16.30
CA GLY A 101 9.61 -8.61 -15.11
C GLY A 101 9.41 -7.10 -15.14
N GLU A 102 8.64 -6.56 -16.08
CA GLU A 102 8.39 -5.13 -16.20
C GLU A 102 7.13 -4.71 -15.42
N LEU A 103 7.20 -3.56 -14.76
CA LEU A 103 6.04 -3.00 -14.07
C LEU A 103 5.05 -2.41 -15.08
N SER A 104 3.82 -2.91 -15.06
CA SER A 104 2.76 -2.38 -15.91
C SER A 104 2.40 -0.95 -15.51
N SER A 105 2.72 0.00 -16.39
CA SER A 105 2.37 1.41 -16.23
C SER A 105 0.86 1.64 -16.21
N GLU A 106 0.11 0.86 -17.01
CA GLU A 106 -1.36 0.94 -17.04
C GLU A 106 -2.03 0.40 -15.77
N ARG A 107 -1.35 -0.50 -15.05
CA ARG A 107 -1.85 -1.10 -13.80
C ARG A 107 -1.19 -0.50 -12.57
N TRP A 108 -0.41 0.56 -12.75
CA TRP A 108 0.09 1.36 -11.65
C TRP A 108 -1.05 2.17 -11.02
N ARG A 109 -1.23 2.02 -9.71
CA ARG A 109 -2.14 2.85 -8.91
C ARG A 109 -1.38 3.50 -7.78
N SER A 110 -1.74 4.73 -7.44
CA SER A 110 -1.16 5.47 -6.31
C SER A 110 -2.20 6.36 -5.68
N GLU A 111 -2.42 6.19 -4.39
CA GLU A 111 -3.33 7.02 -3.60
C GLU A 111 -2.69 7.39 -2.24
N SER A 112 -3.22 8.42 -1.60
CA SER A 112 -2.80 8.82 -0.25
C SER A 112 -3.90 8.53 0.76
N TYR A 113 -3.50 7.98 1.90
CA TYR A 113 -4.38 7.54 2.96
C TYR A 113 -3.89 8.08 4.30
N VAL A 114 -4.83 8.25 5.23
CA VAL A 114 -4.54 8.51 6.64
C VAL A 114 -4.97 7.29 7.43
N PHE A 115 -4.04 6.72 8.21
CA PHE A 115 -4.32 5.64 9.15
C PHE A 115 -4.42 6.19 10.56
N SER A 116 -5.41 5.73 11.30
CA SER A 116 -5.72 6.24 12.64
C SER A 116 -5.69 5.14 13.70
N PHE A 117 -5.65 3.84 13.36
CA PHE A 117 -5.60 2.77 14.38
C PHE A 117 -4.98 1.46 13.87
N CYS A 118 -4.50 0.64 14.81
CA CYS A 118 -3.96 -0.70 14.55
C CYS A 118 -5.02 -1.62 13.92
N GLY A 119 -4.64 -2.33 12.86
CA GLY A 119 -5.51 -3.18 12.07
C GLY A 119 -6.35 -2.45 11.03
N GLN A 120 -6.31 -1.11 10.96
CA GLN A 120 -7.00 -0.37 9.92
C GLN A 120 -6.41 -0.72 8.55
N GLU A 121 -7.29 -0.93 7.59
CA GLU A 121 -6.94 -1.35 6.22
C GLU A 121 -7.43 -0.32 5.21
N LYS A 122 -6.55 0.10 4.31
CA LYS A 122 -6.84 1.06 3.22
C LYS A 122 -6.08 0.68 1.96
N GLY A 123 -6.66 0.97 0.80
CA GLY A 123 -6.02 0.70 -0.47
C GLY A 123 -7.02 0.50 -1.60
N PHE A 124 -6.59 -0.27 -2.59
CA PHE A 124 -7.29 -0.47 -3.85
C PHE A 124 -8.27 -1.63 -3.74
N TRP A 125 -9.48 -1.35 -3.25
CA TRP A 125 -10.57 -2.34 -3.17
C TRP A 125 -11.08 -2.86 -4.53
N LYS A 126 -10.70 -2.19 -5.62
CA LYS A 126 -10.98 -2.54 -7.01
C LYS A 126 -9.72 -2.35 -7.84
N TYR A 127 -8.66 -3.05 -7.47
CA TYR A 127 -7.33 -2.88 -8.07
C TYR A 127 -7.32 -3.30 -9.55
N ALA A 128 -7.72 -4.55 -9.80
CA ALA A 128 -7.88 -5.13 -11.13
C ALA A 128 -9.14 -6.01 -11.15
N THR A 129 -9.73 -6.19 -12.32
CA THR A 129 -10.73 -7.23 -12.54
C THR A 129 -10.05 -8.60 -12.66
N LEU A 130 -10.80 -9.67 -12.45
CA LEU A 130 -10.27 -11.04 -12.54
C LEU A 130 -9.68 -11.35 -13.92
N ASP A 131 -10.38 -10.95 -15.00
CA ASP A 131 -9.93 -11.15 -16.38
C ASP A 131 -8.61 -10.45 -16.69
N VAL A 132 -8.39 -9.27 -16.10
CA VAL A 132 -7.13 -8.53 -16.25
C VAL A 132 -5.99 -9.21 -15.50
N LEU A 133 -6.22 -9.72 -14.28
CA LEU A 133 -5.17 -10.41 -13.54
C LEU A 133 -4.86 -11.80 -14.14
N GLU A 134 -5.88 -12.47 -14.68
CA GLU A 134 -5.78 -13.80 -15.29
C GLU A 134 -5.25 -13.77 -16.72
N ASP A 135 -4.87 -12.59 -17.22
CA ASP A 135 -4.13 -12.46 -18.47
C ASP A 135 -2.78 -13.21 -18.37
N PRO A 136 -2.40 -14.03 -19.36
CA PRO A 136 -1.11 -14.73 -19.40
C PRO A 136 0.12 -13.83 -19.32
N ASP A 137 -0.03 -12.53 -19.58
CA ASP A 137 1.02 -11.55 -19.38
C ASP A 137 1.30 -11.28 -17.89
N PHE A 138 0.34 -11.51 -16.98
CA PHE A 138 0.49 -11.24 -15.54
C PHE A 138 0.52 -12.49 -14.67
N ILE A 139 -0.20 -13.56 -15.06
CA ILE A 139 -0.20 -14.82 -14.33
C ILE A 139 0.64 -15.88 -15.06
N VAL A 140 1.74 -16.30 -14.44
CA VAL A 140 2.65 -17.29 -15.01
C VAL A 140 2.84 -18.42 -14.00
N GLY A 141 2.51 -19.65 -14.40
CA GLY A 141 2.69 -20.82 -13.53
C GLY A 141 1.84 -20.80 -12.25
N ASP A 142 0.64 -20.21 -12.29
CA ASP A 142 -0.23 -19.97 -11.11
C ASP A 142 0.34 -18.97 -10.10
N CYS A 143 1.27 -18.13 -10.54
CA CYS A 143 1.90 -17.08 -9.75
C CYS A 143 1.75 -15.71 -10.41
N PHE A 144 1.66 -14.66 -9.60
CA PHE A 144 1.77 -13.27 -10.04
C PHE A 144 2.52 -12.45 -9.00
N THR A 145 3.07 -11.32 -9.42
CA THR A 145 3.86 -10.43 -8.55
C THR A 145 3.23 -9.05 -8.48
N LEU A 146 2.99 -8.58 -7.25
CA LEU A 146 2.64 -7.20 -6.96
C LEU A 146 3.87 -6.46 -6.43
N VAL A 147 4.21 -5.34 -7.06
CA VAL A 147 5.26 -4.45 -6.55
C VAL A 147 4.59 -3.21 -5.99
N CYS A 148 4.67 -3.05 -4.67
CA CYS A 148 4.02 -1.98 -3.94
C CYS A 148 5.04 -1.05 -3.27
N THR A 149 4.84 0.25 -3.40
CA THR A 149 5.62 1.28 -2.72
C THR A 149 4.81 1.90 -1.59
N VAL A 150 5.34 1.87 -0.37
CA VAL A 150 4.76 2.51 0.81
C VAL A 150 5.63 3.69 1.21
N SER A 151 5.07 4.89 1.19
CA SER A 151 5.74 6.11 1.62
C SER A 151 5.01 6.72 2.80
N VAL A 152 5.60 6.63 3.99
CA VAL A 152 5.04 7.18 5.22
C VAL A 152 5.54 8.62 5.37
N LEU A 153 4.61 9.57 5.38
CA LEU A 153 4.92 10.98 5.57
C LEU A 153 5.44 11.20 6.99
N ARG A 154 6.59 11.86 7.10
CA ARG A 154 7.07 12.36 8.40
C ARG A 154 6.10 13.44 8.84
N LYS A 155 5.68 13.41 10.12
CA LYS A 155 4.89 14.50 10.69
C LYS A 155 5.65 15.81 10.46
N PRO A 156 5.09 16.78 9.72
CA PRO A 156 5.74 18.08 9.59
C PRO A 156 5.83 18.70 10.99
N ILE A 157 7.00 19.20 11.35
CA ILE A 157 7.14 20.02 12.56
C ILE A 157 6.38 21.30 12.28
N LEU A 158 5.16 21.40 12.82
CA LEU A 158 4.40 22.65 12.82
C LEU A 158 5.18 23.65 13.68
N ARG A 159 5.85 24.60 13.03
CA ARG A 159 6.41 25.76 13.73
C ARG A 159 5.26 26.76 13.92
N ALA A 160 4.83 26.93 15.17
CA ALA A 160 3.92 27.99 15.57
C ALA A 160 4.64 29.35 15.60
#